data_AF-J2ZI07-F1
#
_entry.id   AF-J2ZI07-F1
#
_cell.length_a   1.000
_cell.length_b   1.000
_cell.length_c   1.000
_cell.angle_alpha   90.00
_cell.angle_beta   90.00
_cell.angle_gamma   90.00
#
_symmetry.space_group_name_H-M   'P 1'
#
loop_
_entity.id
_entity.type
_entity.pdbx_description
1 polymer ?
#
loop_
_entity_poly.entity_id
_entity_poly.type
_entity_poly.pdbx_seq_one_letter_code
_entity_poly.pdbx_strand_id
1 'polypeptide(L)'
;QAAYTLVVYPDDATVDTLAAHDVDTILVPLGASGAQALAFGLDRAAGLEKVGDTNSGTVWRVRPDATTPSRVRVESPAGVTSPVGASQLRVDGDVNAIGTLVLAERADSGWRAFVDGVPLAPADPVDGWAQAFDMPAAGHLTVTYDAWWIIPWRIASGISLVIAAASALSVWRKR
;
A
#
# COMPACT_ATOMS: atom_id res chain seq x y z
N GLN A 1 22.49 6.21 2.30
CA GLN A 1 23.11 5.68 1.07
C GLN A 1 22.09 5.22 0.02
N ALA A 2 20.91 4.69 0.40
CA ALA A 2 19.84 4.36 -0.56
C ALA A 2 19.29 5.57 -1.36
N ALA A 3 19.28 6.77 -0.77
CA ALA A 3 18.84 7.99 -1.45
C ALA A 3 19.77 8.45 -2.60
N TYR A 4 21.00 7.94 -2.70
CA TYR A 4 21.92 8.28 -3.79
C TYR A 4 21.75 7.40 -5.05
N THR A 5 21.17 6.20 -4.91
CA THR A 5 20.90 5.31 -6.06
C THR A 5 19.67 5.77 -6.85
N LEU A 6 18.71 6.44 -6.19
CA LEU A 6 17.51 6.99 -6.82
C LEU A 6 17.75 8.22 -7.72
N VAL A 7 18.95 8.82 -7.68
CA VAL A 7 19.21 10.15 -8.26
C VAL A 7 19.96 10.10 -9.59
N VAL A 8 20.49 8.95 -10.02
CA VAL A 8 21.43 8.93 -11.17
C VAL A 8 20.92 8.13 -12.37
N TYR A 9 20.33 6.94 -12.19
CA TYR A 9 19.71 6.18 -13.28
C TYR A 9 18.61 5.27 -12.73
N PRO A 10 17.31 5.56 -12.93
CA PRO A 10 16.27 4.56 -12.70
C PRO A 10 16.48 3.42 -13.70
N ASP A 11 16.96 2.28 -13.21
CA ASP A 11 17.04 1.02 -13.94
C ASP A 11 15.76 0.20 -13.74
N ASP A 12 15.63 -0.90 -14.47
CA ASP A 12 14.42 -1.74 -14.41
C ASP A 12 14.14 -2.24 -12.98
N ALA A 13 15.19 -2.57 -12.21
CA ALA A 13 15.06 -2.96 -10.81
C ALA A 13 14.47 -1.86 -9.91
N THR A 14 14.80 -0.60 -10.18
CA THR A 14 14.18 0.54 -9.48
C THR A 14 12.70 0.65 -9.82
N VAL A 15 12.33 0.44 -11.09
CA VAL A 15 10.92 0.48 -11.51
C VAL A 15 10.12 -0.67 -10.87
N ASP A 16 10.68 -1.87 -10.82
CA ASP A 16 10.08 -3.02 -10.15
C ASP A 16 9.87 -2.74 -8.66
N THR A 17 10.87 -2.13 -8.00
CA THR A 17 10.76 -1.72 -6.60
C THR A 17 9.63 -0.72 -6.40
N LEU A 18 9.50 0.28 -7.28
CA LEU A 18 8.41 1.27 -7.21
C LEU A 18 7.05 0.58 -7.36
N ALA A 19 6.90 -0.33 -8.32
CA ALA A 19 5.67 -1.07 -8.53
C ALA A 19 5.31 -1.98 -7.34
N ALA A 20 6.31 -2.64 -6.74
CA ALA A 20 6.12 -3.47 -5.54
C ALA A 20 5.61 -2.66 -4.34
N HIS A 21 5.86 -1.35 -4.31
CA HIS A 21 5.40 -0.40 -3.28
C HIS A 21 4.12 0.35 -3.68
N ASP A 22 3.38 -0.10 -4.68
CA ASP A 22 2.16 0.57 -5.19
C ASP A 22 2.39 2.01 -5.67
N VAL A 23 3.61 2.33 -6.12
CA VAL A 23 3.90 3.62 -6.76
C VAL A 23 3.49 3.54 -8.22
N ASP A 24 2.33 4.09 -8.55
CA ASP A 24 1.79 4.09 -9.91
C ASP A 24 2.30 5.23 -10.79
N THR A 25 2.57 6.40 -10.20
CA THR A 25 2.86 7.63 -10.95
C THR A 25 4.03 8.39 -10.33
N ILE A 26 4.90 8.91 -11.19
CA ILE A 26 6.03 9.78 -10.84
C ILE A 26 5.78 11.15 -11.48
N LEU A 27 5.83 12.21 -10.66
CA LEU A 27 5.80 13.60 -11.12
C LEU A 27 7.18 14.23 -10.90
N VAL A 28 7.78 14.74 -11.97
CA VAL A 28 8.95 15.62 -11.86
C VAL A 28 8.46 17.06 -11.94
N PRO A 29 8.53 17.84 -10.84
CA PRO A 29 7.95 19.18 -10.81
C PRO A 29 8.65 20.16 -11.76
N LEU A 30 7.86 21.07 -12.34
CA LEU A 30 8.38 22.15 -13.15
C LEU A 30 9.29 23.07 -12.31
N GLY A 31 10.47 23.39 -12.83
CA GLY A 31 11.42 24.28 -12.16
C GLY A 31 12.22 23.67 -11.01
N ALA A 32 12.06 22.36 -10.73
CA ALA A 32 12.90 21.68 -9.76
C ALA A 32 14.36 21.62 -10.25
N SER A 33 15.31 21.88 -9.34
CA SER A 33 16.74 21.73 -9.63
C SER A 33 17.05 20.30 -10.08
N GLY A 34 17.70 20.14 -11.23
CA GLY A 34 18.02 18.83 -11.80
C GLY A 34 16.87 18.12 -12.52
N ALA A 35 15.69 18.75 -12.67
CA ALA A 35 14.52 18.15 -13.33
C ALA A 35 14.82 17.59 -14.72
N GLN A 36 15.63 18.29 -15.53
CA GLN A 36 16.01 17.81 -16.87
C GLN A 36 16.79 16.51 -16.82
N ALA A 37 17.81 16.41 -15.95
CA ALA A 37 18.61 15.20 -15.80
C ALA A 37 17.76 14.02 -15.30
N LEU A 38 16.86 14.28 -14.34
CA LEU A 38 15.91 13.28 -13.84
C LEU A 38 14.94 12.82 -14.93
N ALA A 39 14.35 13.74 -15.69
CA ALA A 39 13.46 13.43 -16.81
C ALA A 39 14.18 12.58 -17.89
N PHE A 40 15.43 12.93 -18.22
CA PHE A 40 16.26 12.13 -19.13
C PHE A 40 16.59 10.73 -18.59
N GLY A 41 16.69 10.57 -17.27
CA GLY A 41 16.85 9.26 -16.63
C GLY A 41 15.58 8.44 -16.76
N LEU A 42 14.43 9.01 -16.39
CA LEU A 42 13.13 8.36 -16.41
C LEU A 42 12.70 7.95 -17.83
N ASP A 43 12.97 8.79 -18.83
CA ASP A 43 12.66 8.51 -20.24
C ASP A 43 13.42 7.28 -20.81
N ARG A 44 14.46 6.78 -20.12
CA ARG A 44 15.24 5.61 -20.54
C ARG A 44 14.84 4.31 -19.85
N ALA A 45 14.10 4.37 -18.75
CA ALA A 45 13.72 3.18 -17.99
C ALA A 45 12.58 2.44 -18.71
N ALA A 46 12.75 1.14 -18.98
CA ALA A 46 11.82 0.41 -19.85
C ALA A 46 10.41 0.29 -19.27
N GLY A 47 10.29 0.16 -17.95
CA GLY A 47 9.00 0.08 -17.25
C GLY A 47 8.37 1.43 -16.91
N LEU A 48 8.87 2.55 -17.46
CA LEU A 48 8.24 3.87 -17.29
C LEU A 48 7.60 4.36 -18.58
N GLU A 49 6.32 4.70 -18.51
CA GLU A 49 5.56 5.26 -19.62
C GLU A 49 5.37 6.76 -19.42
N LYS A 50 5.94 7.59 -20.32
CA LYS A 50 5.73 9.03 -20.27
C LYS A 50 4.28 9.37 -20.58
N VAL A 51 3.58 9.99 -19.63
CA VAL A 51 2.19 10.45 -19.80
C VAL A 51 2.15 11.78 -20.55
N GLY A 52 3.08 12.68 -20.23
CA GLY A 52 3.23 13.97 -20.89
C GLY A 52 3.65 15.10 -19.96
N ASP A 53 3.73 16.30 -20.53
CA ASP A 53 4.04 17.54 -19.82
C ASP A 53 2.75 18.24 -19.37
N THR A 54 2.75 18.72 -18.13
CA THR A 54 1.63 19.42 -17.49
C THR A 54 2.08 20.76 -16.92
N ASN A 55 1.14 21.60 -16.49
CA ASN A 55 1.45 22.85 -15.79
C ASN A 55 2.20 22.64 -14.47
N SER A 56 2.15 21.42 -13.90
CA SER A 56 2.82 21.06 -12.66
C SER A 56 4.18 20.38 -12.88
N GLY A 57 4.52 20.01 -14.12
CA GLY A 57 5.72 19.25 -14.46
C GLY A 57 5.44 18.08 -15.40
N THR A 58 6.41 17.22 -15.59
CA THR A 58 6.31 16.03 -16.47
C THR A 58 5.92 14.81 -15.66
N VAL A 59 5.04 13.97 -16.21
CA VAL A 59 4.48 12.80 -15.53
C VAL A 59 4.84 11.51 -16.26
N TRP A 60 5.20 10.49 -15.49
CA TRP A 60 5.41 9.11 -15.95
C TRP A 60 4.51 8.16 -15.14
N ARG A 61 4.00 7.12 -15.81
CA ARG A 61 3.35 5.96 -15.18
C ARG A 61 4.36 4.84 -15.03
N VAL A 62 4.26 4.11 -13.93
CA VAL A 62 5.08 2.94 -13.59
C VAL A 62 4.36 1.70 -14.11
N ARG A 63 4.90 1.02 -15.13
CA ARG A 63 4.31 -0.15 -15.79
C ARG A 63 5.39 -1.20 -16.11
N PRO A 64 6.10 -1.77 -15.11
CA PRO A 64 7.04 -2.84 -15.38
C PRO A 64 6.31 -4.05 -15.98
N ASP A 65 6.81 -4.54 -17.12
CA ASP A 65 6.21 -5.64 -17.88
C ASP A 65 4.68 -5.49 -18.11
N ALA A 66 4.22 -4.26 -18.35
CA ALA A 66 2.80 -3.89 -18.50
C ALA A 66 1.92 -4.18 -17.25
N THR A 67 2.54 -4.49 -16.11
CA THR A 67 1.87 -4.70 -14.84
C THR A 67 1.47 -3.37 -14.23
N THR A 68 0.23 -3.29 -13.73
CA THR A 68 -0.23 -2.12 -12.98
C THR A 68 0.15 -2.29 -11.51
N PRO A 69 0.90 -1.35 -10.92
CA PRO A 69 1.16 -1.33 -9.48
C PRO A 69 -0.14 -1.40 -8.69
N SER A 70 -0.13 -2.11 -7.58
CA SER A 70 -1.32 -2.27 -6.76
C SER A 70 -0.96 -2.55 -5.31
N ARG A 71 -1.66 -1.87 -4.40
CA ARG A 71 -1.55 -2.09 -2.96
C ARG A 71 -1.81 -3.54 -2.57
N VAL A 72 -2.75 -4.18 -3.26
CA VAL A 72 -3.12 -5.58 -3.03
C VAL A 72 -3.20 -6.28 -4.38
N ARG A 73 -2.56 -7.45 -4.47
CA ARG A 73 -2.60 -8.30 -5.66
C ARG A 73 -2.62 -9.77 -5.28
N VAL A 74 -3.11 -10.59 -6.19
CA VAL A 74 -2.91 -12.03 -6.14
C VAL A 74 -1.91 -12.43 -7.21
N GLU A 75 -0.86 -13.12 -6.78
CA GLU A 75 0.15 -13.72 -7.63
C GLU A 75 -0.17 -15.19 -7.80
N SER A 76 -0.52 -15.58 -9.04
CA SER A 76 -0.78 -16.99 -9.34
C SER A 76 0.53 -17.80 -9.37
N PRO A 77 0.46 -19.13 -9.21
CA PRO A 77 1.63 -20.00 -9.37
C PRO A 77 2.30 -19.93 -10.76
N ALA A 78 1.57 -19.43 -11.76
CA ALA A 78 2.07 -19.22 -13.12
C ALA A 78 2.74 -17.84 -13.32
N GLY A 79 2.88 -17.04 -12.25
CA GLY A 79 3.50 -15.71 -12.30
C GLY A 79 2.57 -14.58 -12.74
N VAL A 80 1.27 -14.85 -12.95
CA VAL A 80 0.29 -13.81 -13.30
C VAL A 80 -0.11 -13.02 -12.06
N THR A 81 0.08 -11.70 -12.09
CA THR A 81 -0.38 -10.75 -11.07
C THR A 81 -1.76 -10.21 -11.41
N SER A 82 -2.70 -10.33 -10.47
CA SER A 82 -4.05 -9.76 -10.59
C SER A 82 -4.26 -8.70 -9.50
N PRO A 83 -4.43 -7.41 -9.84
CA PRO A 83 -4.66 -6.38 -8.85
C PRO A 83 -6.03 -6.57 -8.19
N VAL A 84 -6.12 -6.27 -6.90
CA VAL A 84 -7.36 -6.29 -6.13
C VAL A 84 -7.73 -4.87 -5.74
N GLY A 85 -8.99 -4.52 -5.92
CA GLY A 85 -9.51 -3.20 -5.54
C GLY A 85 -9.27 -2.92 -4.06
N ALA A 86 -8.51 -1.86 -3.78
CA ALA A 86 -8.24 -1.40 -2.43
C ALA A 86 -8.46 0.11 -2.33
N SER A 87 -9.05 0.53 -1.23
CA SER A 87 -9.08 1.94 -0.81
C SER A 87 -7.95 2.19 0.19
N GLN A 88 -7.74 3.47 0.54
CA GLN A 88 -6.77 3.86 1.56
C GLN A 88 -7.00 3.19 2.92
N LEU A 89 -8.25 2.85 3.25
CA LEU A 89 -8.64 2.38 4.59
C LEU A 89 -9.12 0.93 4.61
N ARG A 90 -9.46 0.36 3.46
CA ARG A 90 -10.10 -0.95 3.36
C ARG A 90 -9.75 -1.64 2.07
N VAL A 91 -9.52 -2.94 2.15
CA VAL A 91 -9.52 -3.84 1.00
C VAL A 91 -10.81 -4.63 1.09
N ASP A 92 -11.65 -4.47 0.08
CA ASP A 92 -12.96 -5.10 -0.01
C ASP A 92 -13.30 -5.21 -1.50
N GLY A 93 -13.31 -6.42 -2.03
CA GLY A 93 -13.58 -6.65 -3.44
C GLY A 93 -13.44 -8.10 -3.87
N ASP A 94 -14.06 -8.41 -5.00
CA ASP A 94 -14.00 -9.73 -5.61
C ASP A 94 -12.63 -10.01 -6.22
N VAL A 95 -12.12 -11.21 -5.96
CA VAL A 95 -10.88 -11.72 -6.52
C VAL A 95 -11.16 -13.01 -7.27
N ASN A 96 -10.79 -13.05 -8.55
CA ASN A 96 -10.99 -14.20 -9.43
C ASN A 96 -9.69 -14.99 -9.66
N ALA A 97 -8.82 -15.07 -8.65
CA ALA A 97 -7.50 -15.67 -8.74
C ALA A 97 -7.14 -16.45 -7.47
N ILE A 98 -6.24 -17.42 -7.63
CA ILE A 98 -5.65 -18.23 -6.56
C ILE A 98 -4.12 -18.13 -6.62
N GLY A 99 -3.45 -18.40 -5.52
CA GLY A 99 -1.99 -18.35 -5.38
C GLY A 99 -1.58 -17.69 -4.08
N THR A 100 -0.80 -16.61 -4.16
CA THR A 100 -0.35 -15.82 -3.02
C THR A 100 -1.00 -14.44 -3.06
N LEU A 101 -1.72 -14.08 -2.01
CA LEU A 101 -2.18 -12.71 -1.80
C LEU A 101 -1.02 -11.89 -1.25
N VAL A 102 -0.64 -10.82 -1.96
CA VAL A 102 0.45 -9.92 -1.57
C VAL A 102 -0.08 -8.52 -1.32
N LEU A 103 0.33 -7.93 -0.21
CA LEU A 103 0.06 -6.55 0.15
C LEU A 103 1.38 -5.78 0.07
N ALA A 104 1.38 -4.65 -0.63
CA ALA A 104 2.46 -3.67 -0.65
C ALA A 104 2.56 -2.91 0.69
N GLU A 105 2.52 -3.64 1.79
CA GLU A 105 2.49 -3.18 3.16
C GLU A 105 3.52 -3.95 3.94
N ARG A 106 4.14 -3.29 4.93
CA ARG A 106 5.11 -3.94 5.80
C ARG A 106 4.50 -5.17 6.47
N ALA A 107 5.19 -6.29 6.38
CA ALA A 107 4.85 -7.54 7.05
C ALA A 107 4.78 -7.35 8.57
N ASP A 108 3.66 -7.79 9.14
CA ASP A 108 3.33 -7.62 10.56
C ASP A 108 2.24 -8.61 10.98
N SER A 109 2.35 -9.17 12.19
CA SER A 109 1.38 -10.14 12.71
C SER A 109 -0.04 -9.57 12.94
N GLY A 110 -0.20 -8.24 12.91
CA GLY A 110 -1.51 -7.59 13.00
C GLY A 110 -2.36 -7.72 11.74
N TRP A 111 -1.78 -8.05 10.59
CA TRP A 111 -2.53 -8.23 9.36
C TRP A 111 -3.42 -9.48 9.41
N ARG A 112 -4.65 -9.34 8.92
CA ARG A 112 -5.62 -10.44 8.77
C ARG A 112 -6.27 -10.33 7.40
N ALA A 113 -6.38 -11.45 6.70
CA ALA A 113 -7.07 -11.55 5.42
C ALA A 113 -8.11 -12.68 5.45
N PHE A 114 -9.21 -12.48 4.75
CA PHE A 114 -10.33 -13.42 4.67
C PHE A 114 -10.87 -13.47 3.25
N VAL A 115 -11.28 -14.65 2.80
CA VAL A 115 -12.03 -14.85 1.55
C VAL A 115 -13.36 -15.48 1.91
N ASP A 116 -14.45 -14.82 1.53
CA ASP A 116 -15.82 -15.25 1.88
C ASP A 116 -15.99 -15.53 3.39
N GLY A 117 -15.27 -14.78 4.22
CA GLY A 117 -15.27 -14.91 5.68
C GLY A 117 -14.35 -16.01 6.23
N VAL A 118 -13.71 -16.82 5.38
CA VAL A 118 -12.73 -17.83 5.80
C VAL A 118 -11.34 -17.19 5.95
N PRO A 119 -10.67 -17.33 7.11
CA PRO A 119 -9.35 -16.73 7.32
C PRO A 119 -8.29 -17.37 6.42
N LEU A 120 -7.44 -16.54 5.84
CA LEU A 120 -6.27 -16.98 5.09
C LEU A 120 -5.07 -17.23 6.01
N ALA A 121 -4.25 -18.22 5.65
CA ALA A 121 -3.01 -18.51 6.36
C ALA A 121 -1.94 -17.45 5.98
N PRO A 122 -1.22 -16.87 6.94
CA PRO A 122 -0.07 -16.02 6.64
C PRO A 122 1.02 -16.81 5.90
N ALA A 123 1.60 -16.21 4.88
CA ALA A 123 2.75 -16.75 4.16
C ALA A 123 4.01 -15.95 4.50
N ASP A 124 5.17 -16.45 4.09
CA ASP A 124 6.44 -15.73 4.25
C ASP A 124 6.39 -14.39 3.50
N PRO A 125 7.03 -13.32 4.04
CA PRO A 125 7.03 -12.03 3.38
C PRO A 125 7.65 -12.08 1.98
N VAL A 126 6.95 -11.51 1.00
CA VAL A 126 7.47 -11.38 -0.36
C VAL A 126 8.57 -10.31 -0.36
N ASP A 127 9.67 -10.60 -1.05
CA ASP A 127 10.89 -9.76 -1.10
C ASP A 127 11.41 -9.35 0.29
N GLY A 128 11.12 -10.17 1.32
CA GLY A 128 11.55 -9.95 2.70
C GLY A 128 10.86 -8.79 3.43
N TRP A 129 9.83 -8.16 2.84
CA TRP A 129 9.15 -7.01 3.47
C TRP A 129 7.63 -6.99 3.30
N ALA A 130 7.10 -7.43 2.17
CA ALA A 130 5.69 -7.30 1.82
C ALA A 130 4.87 -8.38 2.53
N GLN A 131 3.74 -8.00 3.15
CA GLN A 131 2.86 -8.98 3.79
C GLN A 131 2.24 -9.92 2.76
N ALA A 132 2.21 -11.21 3.08
CA ALA A 132 1.63 -12.23 2.21
C ALA A 132 0.68 -13.19 2.94
N PHE A 133 -0.23 -13.79 2.19
CA PHE A 133 -1.15 -14.84 2.64
C PHE A 133 -1.34 -15.89 1.54
N ASP A 134 -1.59 -17.14 1.94
CA ASP A 134 -2.02 -18.17 1.01
C ASP A 134 -3.45 -17.87 0.52
N MET A 135 -3.66 -17.89 -0.79
CA MET A 135 -4.94 -17.62 -1.46
C MET A 135 -5.43 -18.89 -2.18
N PRO A 136 -6.06 -19.85 -1.47
CA PRO A 136 -6.42 -21.15 -2.05
C PRO A 136 -7.65 -21.10 -2.95
N ALA A 137 -8.48 -20.07 -2.84
CA ALA A 137 -9.74 -19.93 -3.56
C ALA A 137 -10.00 -18.48 -3.96
N ALA A 138 -10.69 -18.31 -5.07
CA ALA A 138 -11.30 -17.04 -5.47
C ALA A 138 -12.54 -16.74 -4.60
N GLY A 139 -12.92 -15.47 -4.49
CA GLY A 139 -14.08 -15.03 -3.71
C GLY A 139 -13.99 -13.56 -3.30
N HIS A 140 -14.83 -13.14 -2.36
CA HIS A 140 -14.80 -11.78 -1.82
C HIS A 140 -13.70 -11.62 -0.79
N LEU A 141 -12.66 -10.84 -1.12
CA LEU A 141 -11.53 -10.59 -0.24
C LEU A 141 -11.81 -9.45 0.73
N THR A 142 -11.52 -9.67 2.00
CA THR A 142 -11.46 -8.63 3.03
C THR A 142 -10.11 -8.66 3.73
N VAL A 143 -9.45 -7.50 3.85
CA VAL A 143 -8.20 -7.35 4.61
C VAL A 143 -8.38 -6.30 5.70
N THR A 144 -7.87 -6.60 6.89
CA THR A 144 -7.89 -5.70 8.05
C THR A 144 -6.57 -5.75 8.82
N TYR A 145 -6.31 -4.71 9.60
CA TYR A 145 -5.16 -4.62 10.48
C TYR A 145 -5.62 -4.51 11.94
N ASP A 146 -5.22 -5.47 12.76
CA ASP A 146 -5.48 -5.48 14.20
C ASP A 146 -4.30 -4.86 14.97
N ALA A 147 -4.46 -3.58 15.29
CA ALA A 147 -3.51 -2.82 16.06
C ALA A 147 -3.70 -3.09 17.57
N TRP A 148 -3.04 -4.11 18.13
CA TRP A 148 -3.14 -4.43 19.57
C TRP A 148 -2.87 -3.21 20.48
N TRP A 149 -1.97 -2.31 20.03
CA TRP A 149 -1.59 -1.08 20.71
C TRP A 149 -2.72 -0.04 20.78
N ILE A 150 -3.82 -0.23 20.06
CA ILE A 150 -5.00 0.64 20.16
C ILE A 150 -5.79 0.39 21.46
N ILE A 151 -5.69 -0.81 22.04
CA ILE A 151 -6.40 -1.19 23.27
C ILE A 151 -6.08 -0.23 24.44
N PRO A 152 -4.82 0.04 24.80
CA PRO A 152 -4.51 0.98 25.88
C PRO A 152 -5.03 2.40 25.61
N TRP A 153 -4.97 2.87 24.35
CA TRP A 153 -5.54 4.17 23.98
C TRP A 153 -7.05 4.22 24.17
N ARG A 154 -7.77 3.16 23.78
CA ARG A 154 -9.22 3.06 24.00
C ARG A 154 -9.58 3.07 25.48
N ILE A 155 -8.78 2.41 26.33
CA ILE A 155 -8.95 2.44 27.79
C ILE A 155 -8.75 3.86 28.33
N ALA A 156 -7.66 4.53 27.94
CA ALA A 156 -7.37 5.90 28.37
C ALA A 156 -8.45 6.90 27.95
N SER A 157 -8.96 6.79 26.72
CA SER A 157 -10.09 7.59 26.24
C SER A 157 -11.36 7.31 27.03
N GLY A 158 -11.66 6.04 27.34
CA GLY A 158 -12.80 5.66 28.17
C GLY A 158 -12.75 6.27 29.57
N ILE A 159 -11.58 6.21 30.23
CA ILE A 159 -11.36 6.82 31.55
C ILE A 159 -11.60 8.34 31.49
N SER A 160 -11.06 9.00 30.47
CA SER A 160 -11.24 10.44 30.27
C SER A 160 -12.72 10.82 30.13
N LEU A 161 -13.49 10.01 29.39
CA LEU A 161 -14.91 10.23 29.15
C LEU A 161 -15.73 10.04 30.44
N VAL A 162 -15.38 9.05 31.28
CA VAL A 162 -15.98 8.86 32.61
C VAL A 162 -15.71 10.05 33.53
N ILE A 163 -14.47 10.57 33.56
CA ILE A 163 -14.11 11.74 34.37
C ILE A 163 -14.88 12.98 33.91
N ALA A 164 -14.98 13.20 32.60
CA ALA A 164 -15.73 14.32 32.04
C ALA A 164 -17.23 14.23 32.39
N ALA A 165 -17.84 13.05 32.28
CA ALA A 165 -19.23 12.82 32.64
C ALA A 165 -19.48 13.05 34.15
N ALA A 166 -18.59 12.53 35.01
CA ALA A 166 -18.67 12.74 36.46
C ALA A 166 -18.55 14.24 36.82
N SER A 167 -17.69 14.97 36.12
CA SER A 167 -17.50 16.42 36.29
C SER A 167 -18.74 17.20 35.85
N ALA A 168 -19.33 16.84 34.70
CA ALA A 168 -20.56 17.46 34.20
C ALA A 168 -21.74 17.23 35.16
N LEU A 169 -21.92 15.98 35.64
CA LEU A 169 -22.95 15.65 36.62
C LEU A 169 -22.74 16.39 37.95
N SER A 170 -21.50 16.54 38.41
CA SER A 170 -21.16 17.27 39.63
C SER A 170 -21.52 18.77 39.52
N VAL A 171 -21.27 19.39 38.36
CA VAL A 171 -21.67 20.79 38.10
C VAL A 171 -23.18 20.93 38.04
N TRP A 172 -23.89 19.99 37.43
CA TRP A 172 -25.35 20.01 37.35
C TRP A 172 -26.00 19.85 38.73
N ARG A 173 -25.44 19.01 39.60
CA ARG A 173 -25.93 18.82 40.98
C ARG A 173 -25.66 20.03 41.90
N LYS A 174 -24.79 20.96 41.50
CA LYS A 174 -24.48 22.19 42.25
C LYS A 174 -25.30 23.41 41.79
N ARG A 175 -26.11 23.28 40.75
CA ARG A 175 -27.09 24.30 40.32
C ARG A 175 -28.47 23.94 40.86
#